data_AF-A8C9N1-F1
#
_entry.id   AF-A8C9N1-F1
#
_cell.length_a   1.000
_cell.length_b   1.000
_cell.length_c   1.000
_cell.angle_alpha   90.00
_cell.angle_beta   90.00
_cell.angle_gamma   90.00
#
_symmetry.space_group_name_H-M   'P 1'
#
loop_
_entity.id
_entity.type
_entity.pdbx_description
1 polymer ?
#
loop_
_entity_poly.entity_id
_entity_poly.type
_entity_poly.pdbx_seq_one_letter_code
_entity_poly.pdbx_strand_id
1 'polypeptide(L)'
;GRGIPVDIHAEEGVSAAEVIMTQLHAGGKFDQNSYKVSGGLHGVGVSCVNALSTWLKLVIFRNGQRHEMKFERGDTVESLRVTGEAPMRENGKVLSGTQVTFYPSVTTFAHIDFDLKTLEHRLRELAFLN
;
A
#
# COMPACT_ATOMS: atom_id res chain seq x y z
N GLY A 1 -11.20 -4.06 0.48
CA GLY A 1 -10.24 -5.00 1.11
C GLY A 1 -10.21 -4.78 2.61
N ARG A 2 -9.37 -5.50 3.35
CA ARG A 2 -9.27 -5.40 4.84
C ARG A 2 -8.61 -4.11 5.35
N GLY A 3 -7.82 -3.44 4.51
CA GLY A 3 -6.89 -2.38 4.94
C GLY A 3 -5.62 -2.98 5.55
N ILE A 4 -4.48 -2.35 5.25
CA ILE A 4 -3.18 -2.72 5.86
C ILE A 4 -3.27 -2.54 7.39
N PRO A 5 -2.66 -3.42 8.21
CA PRO A 5 -2.62 -3.24 9.65
C PRO A 5 -1.98 -1.91 10.06
N VAL A 6 -2.59 -1.23 11.03
CA VAL A 6 -2.18 0.10 11.53
C VAL A 6 -1.55 0.04 12.92
N ASP A 7 -1.64 -1.11 13.57
CA ASP A 7 -1.11 -1.34 14.90
C ASP A 7 0.42 -1.26 14.91
N ILE A 8 0.99 -0.90 16.06
CA ILE A 8 2.44 -0.84 16.24
C ILE A 8 3.02 -2.26 16.13
N HIS A 9 4.05 -2.40 15.30
CA HIS A 9 4.83 -3.62 15.19
C HIS A 9 5.75 -3.72 16.42
N ALA A 10 5.56 -4.74 17.24
CA ALA A 10 6.16 -4.84 18.57
C ALA A 10 7.70 -4.74 18.56
N GLU A 11 8.35 -5.31 17.54
CA GLU A 11 9.81 -5.32 17.43
C GLU A 11 10.38 -4.01 16.85
N GLU A 12 9.64 -3.35 15.96
CA GLU A 12 10.13 -2.20 15.19
C GLU A 12 9.72 -0.85 15.80
N GLY A 13 8.75 -0.85 16.73
CA GLY A 13 8.28 0.36 17.42
C GLY A 13 7.49 1.34 16.54
N VAL A 14 7.31 1.05 15.25
CA VAL A 14 6.50 1.82 14.29
C VAL A 14 5.30 1.02 13.80
N SER A 15 4.36 1.67 13.11
CA SER A 15 3.18 0.97 12.59
C SER A 15 3.56 -0.13 11.60
N ALA A 16 2.80 -1.23 11.58
CA ALA A 16 3.01 -2.30 10.59
C ALA A 16 2.93 -1.79 9.14
N ALA A 17 2.14 -0.74 8.89
CA ALA A 17 2.07 -0.05 7.60
C ALA A 17 3.41 0.60 7.20
N GLU A 18 4.12 1.18 8.16
CA GLU A 18 5.44 1.78 7.95
C GLU A 18 6.50 0.71 7.68
N VAL A 19 6.50 -0.36 8.47
CA VAL A 19 7.44 -1.49 8.30
C VAL A 19 7.38 -2.04 6.88
N ILE A 20 6.18 -2.36 6.36
CA ILE A 20 6.07 -2.94 5.01
C ILE A 20 6.43 -1.96 3.88
N MET A 21 6.34 -0.65 4.12
CA MET A 21 6.67 0.38 3.14
C MET A 21 8.17 0.68 3.09
N THR A 22 8.88 0.49 4.19
CA THR A 22 10.28 0.93 4.37
C THR A 22 11.27 -0.24 4.44
N GLN A 23 10.82 -1.43 4.81
CA GLN A 23 11.69 -2.60 4.96
C GLN A 23 11.52 -3.60 3.80
N LEU A 24 12.64 -4.18 3.39
CA LEU A 24 12.66 -5.32 2.49
C LEU A 24 12.37 -6.60 3.26
N HIS A 25 11.73 -7.56 2.60
CA HIS A 25 11.34 -8.86 3.18
C HIS A 25 10.38 -8.75 4.37
N ALA A 26 9.67 -7.63 4.50
CA ALA A 26 8.64 -7.44 5.50
C ALA A 26 7.24 -7.72 4.94
N GLY A 27 6.45 -8.52 5.66
CA GLY A 27 5.03 -8.71 5.36
C GLY A 27 4.45 -10.02 5.88
N GLY A 28 3.15 -10.05 6.17
CA GLY A 28 2.45 -11.23 6.69
C GLY A 28 2.18 -12.34 5.66
N LYS A 29 2.94 -12.43 4.56
CA LYS A 29 2.71 -13.43 3.50
C LYS A 29 3.63 -14.64 3.58
N PHE A 30 4.50 -14.68 4.59
CA PHE A 30 5.39 -15.81 4.85
C PHE A 30 4.73 -16.90 5.71
N ASP A 31 3.59 -16.58 6.36
CA ASP A 31 2.76 -17.55 7.07
C ASP A 31 1.51 -17.92 6.23
N GLN A 32 1.08 -19.19 6.31
CA GLN A 32 -0.08 -19.68 5.56
C GLN A 32 -1.43 -19.19 6.13
N ASN A 33 -1.44 -18.49 7.26
CA ASN A 33 -2.67 -18.11 7.96
C ASN A 33 -3.28 -16.81 7.41
N SER A 34 -2.45 -15.92 6.86
CA SER A 34 -2.90 -14.58 6.49
C SER A 34 -3.51 -14.50 5.08
N TYR A 35 -3.08 -15.38 4.16
CA TYR A 35 -3.53 -15.45 2.77
C TYR A 35 -3.55 -16.89 2.23
N LYS A 36 -4.74 -17.39 1.88
CA LYS A 36 -4.93 -18.76 1.34
C LYS A 36 -4.32 -18.95 -0.06
N VAL A 37 -4.28 -17.90 -0.89
CA VAL A 37 -3.62 -17.84 -2.20
C VAL A 37 -3.09 -16.42 -2.39
N SER A 38 -1.80 -16.26 -2.71
CA SER A 38 -1.21 -14.96 -3.01
C SER A 38 -0.07 -15.09 -4.01
N GLY A 39 -0.06 -14.28 -5.07
CA GLY A 39 1.01 -14.30 -6.08
C GLY A 39 2.31 -13.59 -5.67
N GLY A 40 2.32 -12.86 -4.55
CA GLY A 40 3.49 -12.10 -4.09
C GLY A 40 4.06 -12.68 -2.81
N LEU A 41 5.18 -13.40 -2.90
CA LEU A 41 5.76 -14.15 -1.78
C LEU A 41 7.03 -13.52 -1.18
N HIS A 42 7.61 -12.52 -1.84
CA HIS A 42 8.94 -12.02 -1.48
C HIS A 42 8.95 -10.93 -0.39
N GLY A 43 7.81 -10.29 -0.11
CA GLY A 43 7.74 -9.20 0.87
C GLY A 43 8.52 -7.93 0.48
N VAL A 44 8.76 -7.71 -0.82
CA VAL A 44 9.56 -6.57 -1.33
C VAL A 44 8.80 -5.63 -2.26
N GLY A 45 7.65 -6.05 -2.78
CA GLY A 45 7.01 -5.35 -3.91
C GLY A 45 6.68 -3.88 -3.61
N VAL A 46 6.06 -3.62 -2.46
CA VAL A 46 5.60 -2.27 -2.12
C VAL A 46 6.75 -1.36 -1.63
N SER A 47 7.75 -1.91 -0.93
CA SER A 47 8.94 -1.17 -0.53
C SER A 47 9.81 -0.78 -1.72
N CYS A 48 9.91 -1.62 -2.76
CA CYS A 48 10.53 -1.23 -4.02
C CYS A 48 9.78 -0.08 -4.71
N VAL A 49 8.44 -0.11 -4.74
CA VAL A 49 7.64 1.00 -5.30
C VAL A 49 7.89 2.29 -4.51
N ASN A 50 7.92 2.22 -3.18
CA ASN A 50 8.20 3.38 -2.33
C ASN A 50 9.61 3.95 -2.60
N ALA A 51 10.64 3.11 -2.57
CA ALA A 51 12.04 3.51 -2.82
C ALA A 51 12.25 4.12 -4.21
N LEU A 52 11.50 3.67 -5.23
CA LEU A 52 11.59 4.16 -6.61
C LEU A 52 10.58 5.27 -6.94
N SER A 53 9.94 5.85 -5.93
CA SER A 53 9.01 6.97 -6.09
C SER A 53 9.62 8.28 -5.61
N THR A 54 9.33 9.38 -6.30
CA THR A 54 9.61 10.73 -5.79
C THR A 54 8.83 10.95 -4.49
N TRP A 55 7.55 10.57 -4.50
CA TRP A 55 6.69 10.58 -3.33
C TRP A 55 5.68 9.43 -3.39
N LEU A 56 5.24 8.97 -2.23
CA LEU A 56 4.15 8.01 -2.06
C LEU A 56 3.22 8.47 -0.94
N LYS A 57 1.92 8.48 -1.21
CA LYS A 57 0.85 8.71 -0.24
C LYS A 57 0.10 7.40 0.01
N LEU A 58 0.05 7.00 1.27
CA LEU A 58 -0.70 5.84 1.74
C LEU A 58 -1.92 6.33 2.51
N VAL A 59 -3.11 5.84 2.12
CA VAL A 59 -4.36 6.04 2.85
C VAL A 59 -4.91 4.67 3.24
N ILE A 60 -5.16 4.46 4.52
CA ILE A 60 -5.73 3.22 5.04
C ILE A 60 -7.07 3.53 5.69
N PHE A 61 -8.09 2.75 5.34
CA PHE A 61 -9.37 2.75 6.03
C PHE A 61 -9.51 1.46 6.82
N ARG A 62 -9.47 1.57 8.16
CA ARG A 62 -9.50 0.43 9.09
C ARG A 62 -10.10 0.89 10.41
N ASN A 63 -10.82 0.02 11.10
CA ASN A 63 -11.46 0.31 12.40
C ASN A 63 -12.34 1.57 12.40
N GLY A 64 -12.98 1.87 11.26
CA GLY A 64 -13.82 3.06 11.09
C GLY A 64 -13.04 4.38 10.98
N GLN A 65 -11.72 4.33 10.87
CA GLN A 65 -10.86 5.50 10.79
C GLN A 65 -10.15 5.59 9.44
N ARG A 66 -9.85 6.81 9.03
CA ARG A 66 -8.96 7.16 7.93
C ARG A 66 -7.57 7.44 8.50
N HIS A 67 -6.58 6.70 8.07
CA HIS A 67 -5.18 6.91 8.42
C HIS A 67 -4.39 7.33 7.19
N GLU A 68 -3.43 8.25 7.35
CA GLU A 68 -2.55 8.68 6.27
C GLU A 68 -1.08 8.61 6.68
N MET A 69 -0.24 8.28 5.70
CA MET A 69 1.22 8.41 5.73
C MET A 69 1.72 9.01 4.44
N LYS A 70 2.88 9.67 4.50
CA LYS A 70 3.61 10.09 3.30
C LYS A 70 5.06 9.67 3.37
N PHE A 71 5.59 9.36 2.20
CA PHE A 71 6.96 8.96 1.99
C PHE A 71 7.55 9.77 0.83
N GLU A 72 8.85 10.02 0.89
CA GLU A 72 9.62 10.63 -0.19
C GLU A 72 10.89 9.83 -0.38
N ARG A 73 11.13 9.36 -1.62
CA ARG A 73 12.33 8.59 -1.99
C ARG A 73 12.61 7.38 -1.09
N GLY A 74 11.55 6.74 -0.58
CA GLY A 74 11.63 5.57 0.30
C GLY A 74 11.50 5.89 1.79
N ASP A 75 11.78 7.12 2.22
CA ASP A 75 11.79 7.50 3.63
C ASP A 75 10.42 7.98 4.12
N THR A 76 10.07 7.68 5.37
CA THR A 76 8.87 8.22 6.02
C THR A 76 9.05 9.72 6.29
N VAL A 77 8.27 10.57 5.62
CA VAL A 77 8.25 12.03 5.88
C VAL A 77 7.07 12.46 6.75
N GLU A 78 5.99 11.67 6.74
CA GLU A 78 4.85 11.83 7.64
C GLU A 78 4.43 10.46 8.18
N SER A 79 4.72 10.22 9.46
CA SER A 79 4.32 9.00 10.18
C SER A 79 2.80 8.83 10.23
N LEU A 80 2.37 7.59 10.48
CA LEU A 80 0.95 7.22 10.48
C LEU A 80 0.16 8.06 11.47
N ARG A 81 -0.87 8.76 10.96
CA ARG A 81 -1.82 9.50 11.79
C ARG A 81 -3.25 9.25 11.35
N VAL A 82 -4.17 9.32 12.30
CA VAL A 82 -5.61 9.38 12.00
C VAL A 82 -5.92 10.78 11.47
N THR A 83 -6.54 10.86 10.30
CA THR A 83 -6.91 12.13 9.65
C THR A 83 -8.42 12.33 9.56
N GLY A 84 -9.21 11.37 10.03
CA GLY A 84 -10.66 11.47 10.13
C GLY A 84 -11.33 10.10 10.25
N GLU A 85 -12.65 10.10 10.10
CA GLU A 85 -13.45 8.88 10.06
C GLU A 85 -13.44 8.26 8.65
N ALA A 86 -13.61 6.94 8.58
CA ALA A 86 -13.79 6.25 7.32
C ALA A 86 -15.20 6.54 6.77
N PRO A 87 -15.32 6.94 5.49
CA PRO A 87 -16.61 7.33 4.91
C PRO A 87 -17.58 6.14 4.81
N MET A 88 -18.89 6.43 4.84
CA MET A 88 -19.90 5.44 4.51
C MET A 88 -19.94 5.19 3.01
N ARG A 89 -20.04 3.92 2.65
CA ARG A 89 -20.36 3.51 1.28
C ARG A 89 -21.88 3.53 1.07
N GLU A 90 -22.29 3.61 -0.19
CA GLU A 90 -23.70 3.57 -0.60
C GLU A 90 -24.46 2.34 -0.08
N ASN A 91 -23.76 1.22 0.11
CA ASN A 91 -24.32 -0.02 0.65
C ASN A 91 -24.46 -0.04 2.19
N GLY A 92 -24.32 1.12 2.85
CA GLY A 92 -24.46 1.27 4.30
C GLY A 92 -23.30 0.74 5.13
N LYS A 93 -22.21 0.28 4.51
CA LYS A 93 -21.02 -0.21 5.22
C LYS A 93 -19.94 0.85 5.30
N VAL A 94 -19.22 0.85 6.43
CA VAL A 94 -18.03 1.68 6.63
C VAL A 94 -16.94 1.28 5.63
N LEU A 95 -16.32 2.26 4.98
CA LEU A 95 -15.23 2.00 4.04
C LEU A 95 -14.08 1.30 4.77
N SER A 96 -13.64 0.17 4.23
CA SER A 96 -12.39 -0.51 4.58
C SER A 96 -11.55 -0.77 3.34
N GLY A 97 -10.23 -0.65 3.48
CA GLY A 97 -9.30 -0.84 2.37
C GLY A 97 -8.03 -0.02 2.48
N THR A 98 -7.26 -0.05 1.41
CA THR A 98 -6.01 0.69 1.27
C THR A 98 -6.05 1.38 -0.09
N GLN A 99 -5.62 2.63 -0.12
CA GLN A 99 -5.29 3.36 -1.32
C GLN A 99 -3.80 3.69 -1.27
N VAL A 100 -3.09 3.36 -2.36
CA VAL A 100 -1.70 3.73 -2.57
C VAL A 100 -1.66 4.64 -3.77
N THR A 101 -1.08 5.83 -3.61
CA THR A 101 -0.87 6.78 -4.70
C THR A 101 0.61 7.14 -4.68
N PHE A 102 1.28 7.03 -5.81
CA PHE A 102 2.71 7.28 -5.90
C PHE A 102 3.03 8.02 -7.19
N TYR A 103 4.17 8.70 -7.19
CA TYR A 103 4.73 9.31 -8.38
C TYR A 103 6.15 8.77 -8.61
N PRO A 104 6.44 8.14 -9.77
CA PRO A 104 7.75 7.56 -10.03
C PRO A 104 8.90 8.58 -9.88
N SER A 105 10.08 8.08 -9.54
CA SER A 105 11.29 8.88 -9.41
C SER A 105 11.74 9.45 -10.76
N VAL A 106 11.71 10.79 -10.89
CA VAL A 106 12.21 11.50 -12.10
C VAL A 106 13.73 11.40 -12.26
N THR A 107 14.46 11.02 -11.22
CA THR A 107 15.91 10.80 -11.28
C THR A 107 16.28 9.36 -11.60
N THR A 108 15.34 8.42 -11.49
CA THR A 108 15.58 7.00 -11.76
C THR A 108 15.03 6.58 -13.12
N PHE A 109 13.84 7.05 -13.50
CA PHE A 109 13.22 6.72 -14.77
C PHE A 109 13.48 7.82 -15.80
N ALA A 110 14.05 7.45 -16.94
CA ALA A 110 14.35 8.40 -18.03
C ALA A 110 13.09 8.98 -18.70
N HIS A 111 12.00 8.21 -18.73
CA HIS A 111 10.71 8.62 -19.26
C HIS A 111 9.59 8.11 -18.34
N ILE A 112 8.72 9.01 -17.89
CA ILE A 112 7.55 8.69 -17.06
C ILE A 112 6.30 8.95 -17.89
N ASP A 113 5.87 7.92 -18.60
CA ASP A 113 4.60 7.89 -19.32
C ASP A 113 3.92 6.53 -19.07
N PHE A 114 2.74 6.57 -18.46
CA PHE A 114 1.99 5.35 -18.16
C PHE A 114 1.14 4.97 -19.36
N ASP A 115 1.54 3.92 -20.08
CA ASP A 115 0.81 3.44 -21.24
C ASP A 115 -0.55 2.85 -20.85
N LEU A 116 -1.62 3.52 -21.28
CA LEU A 116 -3.00 3.11 -21.00
C LEU A 116 -3.30 1.69 -21.49
N LYS A 117 -2.80 1.31 -22.68
CA LYS A 117 -3.06 -0.02 -23.26
C LYS A 117 -2.48 -1.14 -22.42
N THR A 118 -1.27 -0.96 -21.91
CA THR A 118 -0.59 -1.90 -21.02
C THR A 118 -1.35 -2.05 -19.70
N LEU A 119 -1.79 -0.94 -19.10
CA LEU A 119 -2.59 -0.97 -17.87
C LEU A 119 -3.94 -1.66 -18.08
N GLU A 120 -4.65 -1.28 -19.14
CA GLU A 120 -5.94 -1.87 -19.50
C GLU A 120 -5.82 -3.38 -19.72
N HIS A 121 -4.81 -3.81 -20.48
CA HIS A 121 -4.57 -5.22 -20.75
C HIS A 121 -4.36 -6.01 -19.45
N ARG A 122 -3.50 -5.52 -18.53
CA ARG A 122 -3.27 -6.17 -17.24
C ARG A 122 -4.52 -6.22 -16.35
N LEU A 123 -5.30 -5.14 -16.33
CA LEU A 123 -6.54 -5.08 -15.56
C LEU A 123 -7.59 -6.05 -16.12
N ARG A 124 -7.69 -6.18 -17.45
CA ARG A 124 -8.55 -7.17 -18.11
C ARG A 124 -8.14 -8.60 -17.77
N GLU A 125 -6.85 -8.94 -17.88
CA GLU A 125 -6.33 -10.27 -17.50
C GLU A 125 -6.72 -10.62 -16.05
N LEU A 126 -6.56 -9.68 -15.11
CA LEU A 126 -6.94 -9.87 -13.72
C LEU A 126 -8.45 -10.06 -13.54
N ALA A 127 -9.28 -9.35 -14.30
CA ALA A 127 -10.74 -9.47 -14.23
C ALA A 127 -11.27 -10.81 -14.77
N PHE A 128 -10.54 -11.47 -15.67
CA PHE A 128 -10.90 -12.82 -16.14
C PHE A 128 -10.52 -13.93 -15.14
N LEU A 129 -9.49 -13.70 -14.33
CA LEU A 129 -8.95 -14.71 -13.40
C LEU A 129 -9.54 -14.64 -11.98
N ASN A 130 -10.25 -13.56 -11.63
CA ASN A 130 -10.83 -13.31 -10.31
C ASN A 130 -12.35 -13.18 -10.37
#